data_AF-A0AAN5CUW9-F1
#
_entry.id   AF-A0AAN5CUW9-F1
#
_cell.length_a   1.000
_cell.length_b   1.000
_cell.length_c   1.000
_cell.angle_alpha   90.00
_cell.angle_beta   90.00
_cell.angle_gamma   90.00
#
_symmetry.space_group_name_H-M   'P 1'
#
loop_
_entity.id
_entity.type
_entity.pdbx_description
1 polymer ?
#
loop_
_entity_poly.entity_id
_entity_poly.type
_entity_poly.pdbx_seq_one_letter_code
_entity_poly.pdbx_strand_id
1 'polypeptide(L)'
;MFTNCASDGDDWVEQRRFIIAILRNFGMGKNLMEEKVRISVKNMTDFIEKQDLSSINIGRPIQVFVANIINEFLFGNQHSFDNCDKLMEFVDDFSELLNKFAKSPIVGIVLMLPWTRHLPLISTYWKKINDRSQKMFTYIRHEVSQVRSDPSEESTCYVQEFYKSNKDKRPEQLLACCSDMFTAGMARH
;
A
#
# COMPACT_ATOMS: atom_id res chain seq x y z
N MET A 1 -20.50 5.15 5.48
CA MET A 1 -19.43 6.16 5.60
C MET A 1 -18.36 5.92 4.54
N PHE A 2 -18.73 5.91 3.25
CA PHE A 2 -17.83 5.68 2.11
C PHE A 2 -18.23 6.52 0.88
N THR A 3 -18.98 7.60 1.08
CA THR A 3 -19.54 8.42 0.00
C THR A 3 -18.87 9.79 -0.12
N ASN A 4 -17.78 10.06 0.62
CA ASN A 4 -17.15 11.38 0.61
C ASN A 4 -15.62 11.37 0.43
N CYS A 5 -15.02 10.26 0.01
CA CYS A 5 -13.58 10.23 -0.28
C CYS A 5 -13.24 10.69 -1.72
N ALA A 6 -14.23 11.15 -2.49
CA ALA A 6 -14.06 11.59 -3.88
C ALA A 6 -14.77 12.91 -4.18
N SER A 7 -14.99 13.76 -3.18
CA SER A 7 -15.60 15.08 -3.32
C SER A 7 -14.53 16.17 -3.33
N ASP A 8 -13.76 16.20 -4.42
CA ASP A 8 -13.46 17.38 -5.23
C ASP A 8 -12.30 17.04 -6.19
N GLY A 9 -12.46 17.37 -7.46
CA GLY A 9 -11.48 17.06 -8.50
C GLY A 9 -10.08 17.64 -8.25
N ASP A 10 -9.95 18.60 -7.34
CA ASP A 10 -8.68 19.22 -6.95
C ASP A 10 -7.88 18.36 -5.95
N ASP A 11 -8.54 17.67 -5.02
CA ASP A 11 -7.89 16.88 -3.96
C ASP A 11 -7.06 15.71 -4.55
N TRP A 12 -7.58 15.02 -5.59
CA TRP A 12 -6.85 13.90 -6.22
C TRP A 12 -5.65 14.38 -7.05
N VAL A 13 -5.79 15.52 -7.75
CA VAL A 13 -4.71 16.11 -8.56
C VAL A 13 -3.59 16.58 -7.64
N GLU A 14 -3.94 17.22 -6.53
CA GLU A 14 -2.99 17.67 -5.52
C GLU A 14 -2.24 16.48 -4.91
N GLN A 15 -2.95 15.44 -4.47
CA GLN A 15 -2.34 14.22 -3.94
C GLN A 15 -1.38 13.57 -4.94
N ARG A 16 -1.78 13.46 -6.22
CA ARG A 16 -0.92 12.88 -7.24
C ARG A 16 0.34 13.72 -7.49
N ARG A 17 0.21 15.05 -7.55
CA ARG A 17 1.37 15.95 -7.68
C ARG A 17 2.30 15.84 -6.48
N PHE A 18 1.73 15.76 -5.29
CA PHE A 18 2.46 15.60 -4.04
C PHE A 18 3.27 14.30 -4.00
N ILE A 19 2.63 13.17 -4.32
CA ILE A 19 3.27 11.86 -4.45
C ILE A 19 4.42 11.89 -5.45
N ILE A 20 4.21 12.45 -6.65
CA ILE A 20 5.24 12.52 -7.69
C ILE A 20 6.41 13.41 -7.23
N ALA A 21 6.13 14.53 -6.57
CA ALA A 21 7.16 15.40 -6.02
C ALA A 21 8.01 14.67 -4.98
N ILE A 22 7.38 13.90 -4.08
CA ILE A 22 8.08 13.09 -3.08
C ILE A 22 8.91 11.98 -3.75
N LEU A 23 8.33 11.21 -4.68
CA LEU A 23 9.05 10.18 -5.43
C LEU A 23 10.28 10.76 -6.14
N ARG A 24 10.14 11.95 -6.75
CA ARG A 24 11.25 12.66 -7.37
C ARG A 24 12.29 13.08 -6.34
N ASN A 25 11.91 13.57 -5.15
CA ASN A 25 12.86 13.94 -4.11
C ASN A 25 13.63 12.73 -3.54
N PHE A 26 12.99 11.56 -3.47
CA PHE A 26 13.65 10.32 -3.07
C PHE A 26 14.56 9.73 -4.18
N GLY A 27 14.24 9.98 -5.45
CA GLY A 27 14.98 9.46 -6.60
C GLY A 27 16.05 10.40 -7.20
N MET A 28 15.81 11.71 -7.25
CA MET A 28 16.75 12.72 -7.73
C MET A 28 17.55 13.30 -6.56
N GLY A 29 18.77 12.82 -6.39
CA GLY A 29 19.81 13.46 -5.56
C GLY A 29 20.11 12.81 -4.22
N LYS A 30 19.26 11.90 -3.72
CA LYS A 30 19.47 11.24 -2.42
C LYS A 30 19.89 9.77 -2.50
N ASN A 31 19.78 9.12 -3.67
CA ASN A 31 20.01 7.67 -3.88
C ASN A 31 19.27 6.74 -2.88
N LEU A 32 18.29 7.26 -2.14
CA LEU A 32 17.59 6.52 -1.08
C LEU A 32 16.80 5.35 -1.67
N MET A 33 16.10 5.56 -2.78
CA MET A 33 15.35 4.47 -3.43
C MET A 33 16.28 3.36 -3.95
N GLU A 34 17.43 3.72 -4.51
CA GLU A 34 18.44 2.77 -4.98
C GLU A 34 19.00 1.95 -3.82
N GLU A 35 19.32 2.61 -2.70
CA GLU A 35 19.82 1.95 -1.50
C GLU A 35 18.79 0.98 -0.89
N LYS A 36 17.52 1.39 -0.81
CA LYS A 36 16.40 0.53 -0.36
C LYS A 36 16.26 -0.72 -1.24
N VAL A 37 16.32 -0.55 -2.56
CA VAL A 37 16.29 -1.67 -3.52
C VAL A 37 17.51 -2.57 -3.32
N ARG A 38 18.71 -2.00 -3.20
CA ARG A 38 19.96 -2.77 -3.01
C ARG A 38 19.93 -3.62 -1.75
N ILE A 39 19.45 -3.06 -0.64
CA ILE A 39 19.29 -3.79 0.63
C ILE A 39 18.26 -4.92 0.45
N SER A 40 17.12 -4.62 -0.16
CA SER A 40 16.08 -5.63 -0.41
C SER A 40 16.57 -6.78 -1.31
N VAL A 41 17.40 -6.48 -2.31
CA VAL A 41 18.00 -7.49 -3.21
C VAL A 41 18.93 -8.39 -2.42
N LYS A 42 19.80 -7.80 -1.60
CA LYS A 42 20.69 -8.57 -0.73
C LYS A 42 19.90 -9.50 0.20
N ASN A 43 18.87 -9.00 0.85
CA ASN A 43 18.02 -9.80 1.73
C ASN A 43 17.33 -10.97 0.98
N MET A 44 16.90 -10.73 -0.26
CA MET A 44 16.30 -11.76 -1.11
C MET A 44 17.33 -12.82 -1.53
N THR A 45 18.54 -12.41 -1.91
CA THR A 45 19.64 -13.33 -2.26
C THR A 45 20.04 -14.18 -1.05
N ASP A 46 20.24 -13.55 0.11
CA ASP A 46 20.57 -14.24 1.37
C ASP A 46 19.47 -15.25 1.77
N PHE A 47 18.21 -14.97 1.42
CA PHE A 47 17.10 -15.90 1.64
C PHE A 47 17.14 -17.08 0.64
N ILE A 48 17.34 -16.82 -0.65
CA ILE A 48 17.39 -17.86 -1.69
C ILE A 48 18.57 -18.80 -1.47
N GLU A 49 19.75 -18.29 -1.09
CA GLU A 49 20.96 -19.10 -0.85
C GLU A 49 20.78 -20.11 0.28
N LYS A 50 19.86 -19.86 1.22
CA LYS A 50 19.53 -20.78 2.32
C LYS A 50 18.51 -21.85 1.94
N GLN A 51 17.88 -21.74 0.77
CA GLN A 51 16.82 -22.64 0.32
C GLN A 51 17.36 -23.70 -0.65
N ASP A 52 16.70 -24.86 -0.69
CA ASP A 52 17.01 -25.90 -1.67
C ASP A 52 16.47 -25.49 -3.05
N LEU A 53 17.39 -25.14 -3.96
CA LEU A 53 17.12 -24.69 -5.33
C LEU A 53 16.33 -25.70 -6.16
N SER A 54 16.29 -26.98 -5.77
CA SER A 54 15.57 -28.03 -6.49
C SER A 54 14.04 -27.96 -6.33
N SER A 55 13.53 -27.24 -5.32
CA SER A 55 12.09 -27.16 -5.01
C SER A 55 11.56 -25.72 -4.80
N ILE A 56 12.38 -24.71 -5.11
CA ILE A 56 12.04 -23.32 -4.77
C ILE A 56 10.97 -22.74 -5.71
N ASN A 57 9.87 -22.26 -5.13
CA ASN A 57 8.91 -21.42 -5.86
C ASN A 57 9.29 -19.94 -5.67
N ILE A 58 9.94 -19.36 -6.69
CA ILE A 58 10.40 -17.95 -6.69
C ILE A 58 9.27 -16.91 -6.64
N GLY A 59 8.02 -17.30 -6.91
CA GLY A 59 6.90 -16.36 -6.94
C GLY A 59 6.68 -15.65 -5.60
N ARG A 60 6.68 -16.40 -4.49
CA ARG A 60 6.47 -15.84 -3.15
C ARG A 60 7.64 -14.94 -2.68
N PRO A 61 8.92 -15.33 -2.82
CA PRO A 61 10.05 -14.45 -2.53
C PRO A 61 10.03 -13.14 -3.32
N ILE A 62 9.64 -13.17 -4.60
CA ILE A 62 9.51 -11.95 -5.42
C ILE A 62 8.39 -11.05 -4.87
N GLN A 63 7.24 -11.61 -4.51
CA GLN A 63 6.15 -10.84 -3.90
C GLN A 63 6.58 -10.18 -2.58
N VAL A 64 7.28 -10.92 -1.70
CA VAL A 64 7.82 -10.37 -0.45
C VAL A 64 8.83 -9.25 -0.75
N PHE A 65 9.70 -9.43 -1.73
CA PHE A 65 10.68 -8.43 -2.14
C PHE A 65 10.01 -7.12 -2.61
N VAL A 66 9.02 -7.21 -3.50
CA VAL A 66 8.28 -6.04 -3.99
C VAL A 66 7.50 -5.37 -2.85
N ALA A 67 6.82 -6.16 -2.02
CA ALA A 67 6.06 -5.65 -0.89
C ALA A 67 6.97 -4.93 0.13
N ASN A 68 8.16 -5.46 0.40
CA ASN A 68 9.14 -4.84 1.29
C ASN A 68 9.68 -3.51 0.74
N ILE A 69 9.96 -3.41 -0.57
CA ILE A 69 10.38 -2.13 -1.18
C ILE A 69 9.28 -1.08 -1.00
N ILE A 70 8.02 -1.45 -1.24
CA ILE A 70 6.88 -0.54 -1.08
C ILE A 70 6.72 -0.15 0.40
N ASN A 71 6.80 -1.11 1.32
CA ASN A 71 6.66 -0.87 2.76
C ASN A 71 7.78 0.03 3.30
N GLU A 72 9.01 -0.19 2.84
CA GLU A 72 10.17 0.61 3.23
C GLU A 72 10.14 2.02 2.63
N PHE A 73 9.59 2.16 1.42
CA PHE A 73 9.34 3.47 0.83
C PHE A 73 8.25 4.22 1.60
N LEU A 74 7.15 3.55 1.95
CA LEU A 74 6.01 4.17 2.60
C LEU A 74 6.26 4.50 4.07
N PHE A 75 6.69 3.52 4.85
CA PHE A 75 6.79 3.60 6.31
C PHE A 75 8.23 3.63 6.81
N GLY A 76 9.21 3.27 5.97
CA GLY A 76 10.61 3.20 6.39
C GLY A 76 11.01 1.88 7.04
N ASN A 77 10.12 0.87 7.00
CA ASN A 77 10.33 -0.43 7.63
C ASN A 77 10.35 -1.56 6.61
N GLN A 78 11.33 -2.47 6.75
CA GLN A 78 11.35 -3.76 6.05
C GLN A 78 10.94 -4.88 7.00
N HIS A 79 10.14 -5.83 6.51
CA HIS A 79 9.88 -7.08 7.23
C HIS A 79 10.94 -8.12 6.84
N SER A 80 11.47 -8.84 7.83
CA SER A 80 12.34 -10.00 7.54
C SER A 80 11.58 -11.01 6.69
N PHE A 81 12.26 -11.67 5.75
CA PHE A 81 11.71 -12.78 4.98
C PHE A 81 11.20 -13.92 5.88
N ASP A 82 11.78 -14.08 7.07
CA ASP A 82 11.37 -15.08 8.07
C ASP A 82 10.11 -14.67 8.86
N ASN A 83 9.78 -13.38 8.93
CA ASN A 83 8.63 -12.83 9.65
C ASN A 83 7.71 -12.02 8.71
N CYS A 84 7.56 -12.48 7.47
CA CYS A 84 6.77 -11.79 6.45
C CYS A 84 5.29 -12.16 6.45
N ASP A 85 4.82 -13.04 7.35
CA ASP A 85 3.44 -13.57 7.32
C ASP A 85 2.38 -12.46 7.37
N LYS A 86 2.57 -11.44 8.21
CA LYS A 86 1.62 -10.31 8.30
C LYS A 86 1.61 -9.45 7.03
N LEU A 87 2.78 -9.24 6.43
CA LEU A 87 2.91 -8.50 5.18
C LEU A 87 2.29 -9.29 4.03
N MET A 88 2.51 -10.60 3.99
CA MET A 88 1.94 -11.50 2.99
C MET A 88 0.43 -11.65 3.14
N GLU A 89 -0.09 -11.77 4.37
CA GLU A 89 -1.54 -11.75 4.62
C GLU A 89 -2.15 -10.44 4.11
N PHE A 90 -1.51 -9.30 4.37
CA PHE A 90 -1.94 -8.02 3.83
C PHE A 90 -1.92 -8.00 2.29
N VAL A 91 -0.84 -8.46 1.67
CA VAL A 91 -0.68 -8.54 0.20
C VAL A 91 -1.71 -9.46 -0.45
N ASP A 92 -2.01 -10.61 0.17
CA ASP A 92 -2.99 -11.58 -0.31
C ASP A 92 -4.41 -11.03 -0.20
N ASP A 93 -4.78 -10.48 0.98
CA ASP A 93 -6.09 -9.84 1.19
C ASP A 93 -6.30 -8.67 0.22
N PHE A 94 -5.24 -7.89 -0.02
CA PHE A 94 -5.24 -6.77 -0.95
C PHE A 94 -5.45 -7.22 -2.40
N SER A 95 -4.72 -8.25 -2.83
CA SER A 95 -4.83 -8.81 -4.18
C SER A 95 -6.21 -9.42 -4.41
N GLU A 96 -6.76 -10.12 -3.42
CA GLU A 96 -8.13 -10.66 -3.47
C GLU A 96 -9.16 -9.52 -3.59
N LEU A 97 -8.96 -8.43 -2.85
CA LEU A 97 -9.82 -7.26 -2.91
C LEU A 97 -9.80 -6.62 -4.30
N LEU A 98 -8.62 -6.35 -4.86
CA LEU A 98 -8.47 -5.80 -6.21
C LEU A 98 -9.11 -6.69 -7.27
N ASN A 99 -8.90 -8.01 -7.17
CA ASN A 99 -9.50 -8.97 -8.09
C ASN A 99 -11.05 -8.95 -8.01
N LYS A 100 -11.62 -8.82 -6.81
CA LYS A 100 -13.07 -8.63 -6.64
C LYS A 100 -13.55 -7.31 -7.22
N PHE A 101 -12.83 -6.22 -7.03
CA PHE A 101 -13.19 -4.94 -7.65
C PHE A 101 -13.17 -5.00 -9.18
N ALA A 102 -12.20 -5.69 -9.76
CA ALA A 102 -12.03 -5.79 -11.21
C ALA A 102 -13.00 -6.79 -11.87
N LYS A 103 -13.25 -7.94 -11.23
CA LYS A 103 -13.96 -9.07 -11.86
C LYS A 103 -15.38 -9.32 -11.34
N SER A 104 -15.77 -8.74 -10.21
CA SER A 104 -17.11 -8.98 -9.65
C SER A 104 -18.16 -8.12 -10.34
N PRO A 105 -19.17 -8.72 -11.03
CA PRO A 105 -20.26 -7.96 -11.64
C PRO A 105 -21.10 -7.23 -10.58
N ILE A 106 -21.18 -7.78 -9.35
CA ILE A 106 -21.89 -7.13 -8.24
C ILE A 106 -21.22 -5.81 -7.85
N VAL A 107 -19.88 -5.77 -7.86
CA VAL A 107 -19.15 -4.52 -7.59
C VAL A 107 -19.40 -3.50 -8.69
N GLY A 108 -19.35 -3.91 -9.95
CA GLY A 108 -19.69 -3.04 -11.09
C GLY A 108 -21.10 -2.44 -10.99
N ILE A 109 -22.09 -3.25 -10.62
CA ILE A 109 -23.48 -2.80 -10.40
C ILE A 109 -23.55 -1.77 -9.26
N VAL A 110 -22.84 -2.00 -8.16
CA VAL A 110 -22.83 -1.07 -7.03
C VAL A 110 -22.13 0.26 -7.36
N LEU A 111 -21.10 0.23 -8.20
CA LEU A 111 -20.41 1.44 -8.67
C LEU A 111 -21.29 2.25 -9.62
N MET A 112 -22.01 1.59 -10.53
CA MET A 112 -22.91 2.25 -11.49
C MET A 112 -24.21 2.74 -10.84
N LEU A 113 -24.74 2.00 -9.85
CA LEU A 113 -26.01 2.27 -9.19
C LEU A 113 -25.83 2.18 -7.66
N PRO A 114 -25.39 3.27 -7.00
CA PRO A 114 -25.06 3.27 -5.56
C PRO A 114 -26.22 2.86 -4.64
N TRP A 115 -27.47 3.06 -5.05
CA TRP A 115 -28.67 2.70 -4.28
C TRP A 115 -28.84 1.18 -4.11
N THR A 116 -28.24 0.37 -5.00
CA THR A 116 -28.34 -1.10 -4.94
C THR A 116 -27.69 -1.69 -3.69
N ARG A 117 -26.84 -0.90 -2.99
CA ARG A 117 -26.25 -1.22 -1.67
C ARG A 117 -27.30 -1.47 -0.59
N HIS A 118 -28.54 -0.99 -0.75
CA HIS A 118 -29.61 -1.19 0.22
C HIS A 118 -30.36 -2.52 0.03
N LEU A 119 -30.17 -3.22 -1.09
CA LEU A 119 -30.79 -4.53 -1.32
C LEU A 119 -30.14 -5.59 -0.42
N PRO A 120 -30.90 -6.48 0.25
CA PRO A 120 -30.35 -7.33 1.31
C PRO A 120 -29.19 -8.24 0.88
N LEU A 121 -29.23 -8.82 -0.33
CA LEU A 121 -28.14 -9.66 -0.85
C LEU A 121 -26.89 -8.84 -1.20
N ILE A 122 -27.07 -7.69 -1.86
CA ILE A 122 -25.99 -6.80 -2.26
C ILE A 122 -25.38 -6.11 -1.03
N SER A 123 -26.20 -5.69 -0.08
CA SER A 123 -25.80 -5.10 1.19
C SER A 123 -24.88 -6.05 1.97
N THR A 124 -25.26 -7.33 2.07
CA THR A 124 -24.46 -8.33 2.78
C THR A 124 -23.11 -8.58 2.08
N TYR A 125 -23.12 -8.65 0.74
CA TYR A 125 -21.88 -8.79 -0.05
C TYR A 125 -20.99 -7.54 0.06
N TRP A 126 -21.57 -6.35 -0.06
CA TRP A 126 -20.89 -5.07 0.06
C TRP A 126 -20.29 -4.90 1.46
N LYS A 127 -21.01 -5.30 2.51
CA LYS A 127 -20.49 -5.31 3.88
C LYS A 127 -19.24 -6.17 4.02
N LYS A 128 -19.22 -7.38 3.42
CA LYS A 128 -18.02 -8.24 3.43
C LYS A 128 -16.82 -7.60 2.74
N ILE A 129 -17.02 -6.94 1.59
CA ILE A 129 -15.96 -6.18 0.90
C ILE A 129 -15.46 -5.04 1.78
N ASN A 130 -16.39 -4.34 2.41
CA ASN A 130 -16.10 -3.21 3.27
C ASN A 130 -15.31 -3.61 4.51
N ASP A 131 -15.68 -4.73 5.15
CA ASP A 131 -14.99 -5.26 6.32
C ASP A 131 -13.55 -5.69 5.97
N ARG A 132 -13.34 -6.29 4.79
CA ARG A 132 -11.99 -6.58 4.28
C ARG A 132 -11.18 -5.33 3.99
N SER A 133 -11.80 -4.33 3.37
CA SER A 133 -11.16 -3.03 3.13
C SER A 133 -10.74 -2.36 4.46
N GLN A 134 -11.53 -2.51 5.53
CA GLN A 134 -11.17 -2.00 6.86
C GLN A 134 -9.98 -2.73 7.49
N LYS A 135 -9.83 -4.05 7.28
CA LYS A 135 -8.63 -4.77 7.72
C LYS A 135 -7.37 -4.23 7.06
N MET A 136 -7.43 -3.97 5.76
CA MET A 136 -6.33 -3.35 4.99
C MET A 136 -5.96 -1.97 5.58
N PHE A 137 -6.94 -1.10 5.82
CA PHE A 137 -6.68 0.19 6.46
C PHE A 137 -6.13 0.06 7.88
N THR A 138 -6.47 -1.01 8.60
CA THR A 138 -5.95 -1.26 9.95
C THR A 138 -4.46 -1.58 9.92
N TYR A 139 -3.99 -2.38 8.94
CA TYR A 139 -2.57 -2.62 8.73
C TYR A 139 -1.83 -1.31 8.40
N ILE A 140 -2.31 -0.53 7.43
CA ILE A 140 -1.68 0.75 7.06
C ILE A 140 -1.65 1.70 8.26
N ARG A 141 -2.74 1.81 9.04
CA ARG A 141 -2.76 2.63 10.26
C ARG A 141 -1.75 2.15 11.30
N HIS A 142 -1.61 0.84 11.46
CA HIS A 142 -0.62 0.27 12.37
C HIS A 142 0.79 0.67 11.95
N GLU A 143 1.16 0.46 10.69
CA GLU A 143 2.48 0.84 10.17
C GLU A 143 2.73 2.35 10.30
N VAL A 144 1.76 3.20 9.92
CA VAL A 144 1.83 4.66 10.09
C VAL A 144 2.07 5.05 11.55
N SER A 145 1.44 4.35 12.51
CA SER A 145 1.60 4.66 13.94
C SER A 145 3.00 4.36 14.48
N GLN A 146 3.73 3.45 13.82
CA GLN A 146 5.11 3.11 14.19
C GLN A 146 6.12 4.12 13.61
N VAL A 147 5.72 4.93 12.63
CA VAL A 147 6.60 5.91 12.00
C VAL A 147 6.82 7.09 12.95
N ARG A 148 8.03 7.20 13.48
CA ARG A 148 8.48 8.42 14.16
C ARG A 148 8.77 9.49 13.12
N SER A 149 8.19 10.67 13.30
CA SER A 149 8.44 11.84 12.45
C SER A 149 9.07 12.95 13.28
N ASP A 150 10.34 13.24 13.04
CA ASP A 150 11.01 14.42 13.56
C ASP A 150 11.08 15.50 12.46
N PRO A 151 10.55 16.72 12.68
CA PRO A 151 10.64 17.82 11.71
C PRO A 151 12.08 18.24 11.37
N SER A 152 13.04 17.98 12.26
CA SER A 152 14.44 18.38 12.13
C SER A 152 15.33 17.36 11.42
N GLU A 153 14.91 16.09 11.39
CA GLU A 153 15.64 15.03 10.70
C GLU A 153 15.34 15.03 9.20
N GLU A 154 16.18 14.40 8.39
CA GLU A 154 15.87 14.19 6.98
C GLU A 154 14.86 13.03 6.82
N SER A 155 13.86 13.19 5.97
CA SER A 155 12.85 12.15 5.79
C SER A 155 13.39 10.98 4.98
N THR A 156 13.15 9.77 5.48
CA THR A 156 13.59 8.50 4.88
C THR A 156 12.44 7.68 4.30
N CYS A 157 11.18 8.09 4.57
CA CYS A 157 9.97 7.47 4.05
C CYS A 157 8.86 8.48 3.70
N TYR A 158 7.88 8.03 2.93
CA TYR A 158 6.75 8.86 2.47
C TYR A 158 5.95 9.45 3.63
N VAL A 159 5.66 8.67 4.67
CA VAL A 159 4.85 9.13 5.82
C VAL A 159 5.52 10.31 6.53
N GLN A 160 6.85 10.31 6.67
CA GLN A 160 7.58 11.44 7.25
C GLN A 160 7.45 12.69 6.38
N GLU A 161 7.58 12.57 5.05
CA GLU A 161 7.40 13.73 4.16
C GLU A 161 5.96 14.22 4.09
N PHE A 162 4.99 13.32 4.20
CA PHE A 162 3.59 13.67 4.32
C PHE A 162 3.36 14.53 5.56
N TYR A 163 3.88 14.12 6.72
CA TYR A 163 3.73 14.89 7.96
C TYR A 163 4.47 16.23 7.97
N LYS A 164 5.57 16.38 7.21
CA LYS A 164 6.32 17.63 7.08
C LYS A 164 5.69 18.60 6.08
N SER A 165 5.28 18.11 4.93
CA SER A 165 4.90 18.94 3.79
C SER A 165 3.39 19.18 3.69
N ASN A 166 2.55 18.30 4.25
CA ASN A 166 1.10 18.46 4.21
C ASN A 166 0.60 19.29 5.41
N LYS A 167 0.00 20.45 5.12
CA LYS A 167 -0.50 21.39 6.13
C LYS A 167 -1.77 20.90 6.83
N ASP A 168 -2.61 20.15 6.11
CA ASP A 168 -3.92 19.73 6.60
C ASP A 168 -3.88 18.37 7.31
N LYS A 169 -2.76 17.63 7.17
CA LYS A 169 -2.44 16.36 7.86
C LYS A 169 -3.62 15.38 7.96
N ARG A 170 -4.51 15.37 6.96
CA ARG A 170 -5.72 14.53 6.98
C ARG A 170 -5.29 13.06 6.95
N PRO A 171 -5.54 12.28 8.01
CA PRO A 171 -5.08 10.90 8.08
C PRO A 171 -5.76 10.03 7.02
N GLU A 172 -6.99 10.35 6.63
CA GLU A 172 -7.69 9.65 5.55
C GLU A 172 -6.99 9.78 4.20
N GLN A 173 -6.41 10.95 3.91
CA GLN A 173 -5.65 11.18 2.68
C GLN A 173 -4.35 10.38 2.67
N LEU A 174 -3.65 10.33 3.81
CA LEU A 174 -2.45 9.52 3.94
C LEU A 174 -2.75 8.03 3.66
N LEU A 175 -3.82 7.51 4.27
CA LEU A 175 -4.24 6.12 4.10
C LEU A 175 -4.65 5.82 2.66
N ALA A 176 -5.37 6.73 2.01
CA ALA A 176 -5.74 6.61 0.60
C ALA A 176 -4.50 6.57 -0.30
N CYS A 177 -3.55 7.50 -0.13
CA CYS A 177 -2.31 7.54 -0.91
C CYS A 177 -1.46 6.27 -0.72
N CYS A 178 -1.32 5.77 0.52
CA CYS A 178 -0.61 4.52 0.79
C CYS A 178 -1.27 3.34 0.06
N SER A 179 -2.61 3.25 0.09
CA SER A 179 -3.35 2.22 -0.63
C SER A 179 -3.17 2.31 -2.15
N ASP A 180 -3.18 3.53 -2.71
CA ASP A 180 -2.97 3.75 -4.14
C ASP A 180 -1.55 3.35 -4.58
N MET A 181 -0.53 3.67 -3.78
CA MET A 181 0.85 3.26 -4.05
C MET A 181 1.03 1.74 -3.98
N PHE A 182 0.44 1.08 -2.98
CA PHE A 182 0.42 -0.39 -2.93
C PHE A 182 -0.28 -0.99 -4.14
N THR A 183 -1.41 -0.40 -4.57
CA THR A 183 -2.14 -0.84 -5.78
C THR A 183 -1.23 -0.75 -7.00
N ALA A 184 -0.59 0.41 -7.21
CA ALA A 184 0.25 0.67 -8.37
C ALA A 184 1.51 -0.22 -8.39
N GLY A 185 2.10 -0.51 -7.23
CA GLY A 185 3.27 -1.36 -7.09
C GLY A 185 2.98 -2.85 -7.31
N MET A 186 1.81 -3.32 -6.87
CA MET A 186 1.42 -4.74 -6.93
C MET A 186 0.72 -5.13 -8.24
N ALA A 187 0.05 -4.20 -8.94
CA ALA A 187 -0.78 -4.50 -10.11
C ALA A 187 -0.02 -4.94 -11.40
N ARG A 188 1.31 -5.10 -11.37
CA ARG A 188 2.14 -5.39 -12.57
C ARG A 188 2.63 -6.83 -12.71
N HIS A 189 2.12 -7.79 -11.94
CA HIS A 189 2.51 -9.20 -12.07
C HIS A 189 1.30 -10.13 -12.24
#